data_AF-A0A4R4NII2-F1
#
_entry.id   AF-A0A4R4NII2-F1
#
_cell.length_a   1.000
_cell.length_b   1.000
_cell.length_c   1.000
_cell.angle_alpha   90.00
_cell.angle_beta   90.00
_cell.angle_gamma   90.00
#
_symmetry.space_group_name_H-M   'P 1'
#
loop_
_entity.id
_entity.type
_entity.pdbx_description
1 polymer ?
#
loop_
_entity_poly.entity_id
_entity_poly.type
_entity_poly.pdbx_seq_one_letter_code
_entity_poly.pdbx_strand_id
1 'polypeptide(L)'
;MNSGPRAASAAGPADRRLPRWAGKPVRRLTAAELAEALAYLERHRPDDDVLGRALAGEFARRTAAAQFARETTTPVSSPETPGGADGDGRRRPGA
;
A
#
# COMPACT_ATOMS: atom_id res chain seq x y z
N MET A 1 17.82 -30.21 10.79
CA MET A 1 17.23 -28.91 10.37
C MET A 1 18.30 -27.84 10.49
N ASN A 2 18.91 -27.45 9.37
CA ASN A 2 19.79 -26.27 9.31
C ASN A 2 19.57 -25.62 7.94
N SER A 3 18.97 -24.43 7.96
CA SER A 3 18.69 -23.64 6.78
C SER A 3 19.97 -23.02 6.24
N GLY A 4 20.24 -23.22 4.96
CA GLY A 4 20.98 -22.25 4.17
C GLY A 4 21.61 -22.81 2.90
N PRO A 5 21.11 -22.43 1.71
CA PRO A 5 21.99 -22.12 0.61
C PRO A 5 22.28 -20.62 0.69
N ARG A 6 23.52 -20.28 1.08
CA ARG A 6 24.10 -19.00 0.72
C ARG A 6 24.08 -18.95 -0.80
N ALA A 7 23.12 -18.22 -1.37
CA ALA A 7 23.00 -18.00 -2.81
C ALA A 7 24.37 -17.56 -3.33
N ALA A 8 24.93 -18.38 -4.20
CA ALA A 8 26.24 -18.19 -4.77
C ALA A 8 26.30 -16.82 -5.45
N SER A 9 27.31 -16.06 -5.05
CA SER A 9 27.80 -14.89 -5.77
C SER A 9 28.17 -15.31 -7.19
N ALA A 10 27.30 -15.07 -8.15
CA ALA A 10 27.57 -15.25 -9.58
C ALA A 10 26.98 -14.09 -10.38
N ALA A 11 27.39 -12.87 -10.04
CA ALA A 11 27.28 -11.73 -10.93
C ALA A 11 28.71 -11.38 -11.39
N GLY A 12 29.01 -11.64 -12.65
CA GLY A 12 30.23 -11.15 -13.30
C GLY A 12 30.23 -9.61 -13.40
N PRO A 13 31.24 -9.01 -14.06
CA PRO A 13 31.54 -7.56 -14.02
C PRO A 13 30.52 -6.64 -14.72
N ALA A 14 29.23 -6.99 -14.76
CA ALA A 14 28.11 -6.11 -15.13
C ALA A 14 27.79 -5.06 -14.04
N ASP A 15 28.82 -4.64 -13.32
CA ASP A 15 28.81 -3.80 -12.13
C ASP A 15 28.89 -2.31 -12.50
N ARG A 16 27.89 -1.78 -13.21
CA ARG A 16 27.73 -0.31 -13.33
C ARG A 16 26.56 0.24 -12.55
N ARG A 17 26.39 -0.28 -11.32
CA ARG A 17 25.32 -0.05 -10.35
C ARG A 17 24.03 -0.78 -10.72
N LEU A 18 23.87 -1.96 -10.13
CA LEU A 18 22.54 -2.53 -9.95
C LEU A 18 21.63 -1.48 -9.28
N PRO A 19 20.34 -1.44 -9.65
CA PRO A 19 19.38 -0.58 -8.98
C PRO A 19 19.41 -0.80 -7.47
N ARG A 20 19.27 0.27 -6.70
CA ARG A 20 19.30 0.25 -5.21
C ARG A 20 18.34 -0.76 -4.57
N TRP A 21 17.31 -1.18 -5.30
CA TRP A 21 16.32 -2.15 -4.86
C TRP A 21 16.75 -3.61 -5.13
N ALA A 22 17.69 -3.88 -6.04
CA ALA A 22 18.02 -5.22 -6.52
C ALA A 22 18.65 -6.14 -5.47
N GLY A 23 19.21 -5.57 -4.39
CA GLY A 23 19.72 -6.33 -3.24
C GLY A 23 18.69 -6.55 -2.12
N LYS A 24 17.47 -6.03 -2.25
CA LYS A 24 16.46 -6.05 -1.18
C LYS A 24 15.45 -7.19 -1.43
N PRO A 25 15.01 -7.91 -0.38
CA PRO A 25 13.89 -8.82 -0.53
C PRO A 25 12.62 -8.02 -0.85
N VAL A 26 11.74 -8.59 -1.68
CA VAL A 26 10.51 -7.92 -2.16
C VAL A 26 9.67 -7.33 -1.02
N ARG A 27 9.58 -8.02 0.12
CA ARG A 27 8.86 -7.55 1.31
C ARG A 27 9.45 -6.29 1.96
N ARG A 28 10.67 -5.89 1.61
CA ARG A 28 11.37 -4.69 2.13
C ARG A 28 11.44 -3.55 1.11
N LEU A 29 10.94 -3.74 -0.10
CA LEU A 29 10.85 -2.68 -1.11
C LEU A 29 9.78 -1.66 -0.72
N THR A 30 9.99 -0.39 -0.96
CA THR A 30 8.93 0.63 -0.87
C THR A 30 8.00 0.58 -2.09
N ALA A 31 6.85 1.25 -2.04
CA ALA A 31 5.94 1.32 -3.21
C ALA A 31 6.61 1.94 -4.44
N ALA A 32 7.43 2.98 -4.24
CA ALA A 32 8.20 3.61 -5.30
C ALA A 32 9.27 2.67 -5.88
N GLU A 33 9.96 1.89 -5.05
CA GLU A 33 10.94 0.91 -5.51
C GLU A 33 10.30 -0.27 -6.23
N LEU A 34 9.09 -0.68 -5.84
CA LEU A 34 8.32 -1.70 -6.57
C LEU A 34 7.95 -1.23 -7.99
N ALA A 35 7.51 0.03 -8.13
CA ALA A 35 7.24 0.60 -9.45
C ALA A 35 8.51 0.76 -10.30
N GLU A 36 9.61 1.22 -9.69
CA GLU A 36 10.93 1.31 -10.34
C GLU A 36 11.42 -0.07 -10.80
N ALA A 37 11.21 -1.11 -10.00
CA ALA A 37 11.58 -2.47 -10.34
C ALA A 37 10.76 -3.04 -11.51
N LEU A 38 9.45 -2.81 -11.55
CA LEU A 38 8.60 -3.23 -12.67
C LEU A 38 9.02 -2.55 -13.98
N ALA A 39 9.21 -1.23 -13.96
CA ALA A 39 9.66 -0.48 -15.13
C ALA A 39 11.06 -0.93 -15.63
N TYR A 40 11.93 -1.36 -14.71
CA TYR A 40 13.23 -1.91 -15.07
C TYR A 40 13.10 -3.29 -15.73
N LEU A 41 12.23 -4.17 -15.22
CA LEU A 41 12.02 -5.50 -15.82
C LEU A 41 11.47 -5.39 -17.23
N GLU A 42 10.48 -4.51 -17.46
CA GLU A 42 9.93 -4.28 -18.80
C GLU A 42 10.99 -3.87 -19.82
N ARG A 43 12.01 -3.11 -19.39
CA ARG A 43 13.07 -2.58 -20.27
C ARG A 43 14.27 -3.51 -20.45
N HIS A 44 14.57 -4.32 -19.44
CA HIS A 44 15.85 -5.05 -19.37
C HIS A 44 15.70 -6.56 -19.20
N ARG A 45 14.53 -7.06 -18.79
CA ARG A 45 14.25 -8.46 -18.48
C ARG A 45 12.78 -8.81 -18.79
N PRO A 46 12.28 -8.57 -20.01
CA PRO A 46 10.86 -8.79 -20.32
C PRO A 46 10.46 -10.27 -20.17
N ASP A 47 11.41 -11.20 -20.30
CA ASP A 47 11.18 -12.64 -20.17
C ASP A 47 11.11 -13.13 -18.71
N ASP A 48 11.39 -12.28 -17.71
CA ASP A 48 11.36 -12.66 -16.29
C ASP A 48 9.97 -12.45 -15.67
N ASP A 49 8.99 -13.19 -16.20
CA ASP A 49 7.57 -13.13 -15.80
C ASP A 49 7.35 -13.49 -14.33
N VAL A 50 8.15 -14.41 -13.79
CA VAL A 50 8.02 -14.87 -12.40
C VAL A 50 8.35 -13.72 -11.44
N LEU A 51 9.46 -13.02 -11.68
CA LEU A 51 9.84 -11.86 -10.88
C LEU A 51 8.88 -10.69 -11.08
N GLY A 52 8.47 -10.43 -12.33
CA GLY A 52 7.49 -9.40 -12.67
C GLY A 52 6.16 -9.60 -11.93
N ARG A 53 5.63 -10.84 -11.92
CA ARG A 53 4.36 -11.17 -11.27
C ARG A 53 4.46 -11.09 -9.74
N ALA A 54 5.59 -11.49 -9.16
CA ALA A 54 5.83 -11.35 -7.72
C ALA A 54 5.84 -9.88 -7.27
N LEU A 55 6.51 -9.01 -8.03
CA LEU A 55 6.55 -7.56 -7.76
C LEU A 55 5.17 -6.92 -7.91
N ALA A 56 4.43 -7.26 -8.98
CA ALA A 56 3.07 -6.76 -9.21
C ALA A 56 2.11 -7.17 -8.08
N GLY A 57 2.21 -8.43 -7.60
CA GLY A 57 1.40 -8.92 -6.49
C GLY A 57 1.65 -8.17 -5.17
N GLU A 58 2.91 -7.92 -4.82
CA GLU A 58 3.24 -7.14 -3.62
C GLU A 58 2.81 -5.66 -3.76
N PHE A 59 2.94 -5.07 -4.95
CA PHE A 59 2.47 -3.71 -5.20
C PHE A 59 0.94 -3.58 -5.04
N ALA A 60 0.18 -4.53 -5.60
CA ALA A 60 -1.27 -4.59 -5.44
C ALA A 60 -1.67 -4.72 -3.96
N ARG A 61 -1.02 -5.63 -3.22
CA ARG A 61 -1.27 -5.85 -1.79
C ARG A 61 -1.04 -4.60 -0.95
N ARG A 62 0.05 -3.85 -1.20
CA ARG A 62 0.36 -2.63 -0.46
C ARG A 62 -0.57 -1.48 -0.79
N THR A 63 -0.90 -1.34 -2.07
CA THR A 63 -1.87 -0.35 -2.51
C THR A 63 -3.22 -0.62 -1.87
N ALA A 64 -3.70 -1.86 -1.89
CA ALA A 64 -4.92 -2.26 -1.20
C ALA A 64 -4.86 -1.93 0.30
N ALA A 65 -3.79 -2.32 1.01
CA ALA A 65 -3.64 -2.03 2.43
C ALA A 65 -3.64 -0.52 2.75
N ALA A 66 -3.01 0.30 1.90
CA ALA A 66 -3.02 1.75 2.06
C ALA A 66 -4.39 2.37 1.82
N GLN A 67 -5.16 1.83 0.86
CA GLN A 67 -6.53 2.28 0.58
C GLN A 67 -7.47 1.91 1.74
N PHE A 68 -7.40 0.68 2.24
CA PHE A 68 -8.17 0.28 3.43
C PHE A 68 -7.86 1.15 4.65
N ALA A 69 -6.58 1.45 4.91
CA ALA A 69 -6.20 2.33 6.01
C ALA A 69 -6.82 3.72 5.89
N ARG A 70 -6.88 4.29 4.68
CA ARG A 70 -7.52 5.59 4.41
C ARG A 70 -9.02 5.57 4.69
N GLU A 71 -9.72 4.53 4.24
CA GLU A 71 -11.17 4.36 4.46
C GLU A 71 -11.52 4.22 5.95
N THR A 72 -10.66 3.55 6.73
CA THR A 72 -10.84 3.43 8.19
C THR A 72 -10.48 4.69 8.99
N THR A 73 -9.75 5.63 8.37
CA THR A 73 -9.34 6.91 8.96
C THR A 73 -10.28 8.06 8.58
N THR A 74 -11.34 7.81 7.80
CA THR A 74 -12.43 8.79 7.69
C THR A 74 -13.09 8.91 9.06
N PRO A 75 -12.98 10.04 9.79
CA PRO A 75 -13.85 10.25 10.92
C PRO A 75 -15.26 10.26 10.35
N VAL A 76 -16.07 9.27 10.75
CA VAL A 76 -17.50 9.37 10.59
C VAL A 76 -17.90 10.67 11.30
N SER A 77 -18.18 11.72 10.53
CA SER A 77 -18.87 12.88 11.07
C SER A 77 -20.17 12.33 11.65
N SER A 78 -20.22 12.27 12.97
CA SER A 78 -21.37 11.80 13.73
C SER A 78 -22.64 12.41 13.12
N PRO A 79 -23.70 11.63 12.86
CA PRO A 79 -24.98 12.24 12.50
C PRO A 79 -25.34 13.18 13.65
N GLU A 80 -25.33 14.48 13.35
CA GLU A 80 -25.71 15.54 14.28
C GLU A 80 -27.08 15.16 14.85
N THR A 81 -27.13 15.05 16.17
CA THR A 81 -28.38 14.91 16.91
C THR A 81 -29.13 16.23 16.74
N PRO A 82 -30.34 16.26 16.14
CA PRO A 82 -31.17 17.45 16.19
C PRO A 82 -31.76 17.54 17.60
N GLY A 83 -30.97 18.07 18.54
CA GLY A 83 -31.45 18.55 19.82
C GLY A 83 -31.76 20.04 19.73
N GLY A 84 -33.02 20.41 19.85
CA GLY A 84 -33.42 21.78 20.23
C GLY A 84 -34.61 22.35 19.48
N ALA A 85 -35.80 22.23 20.08
CA ALA A 85 -36.87 23.23 20.12
C ALA A 85 -37.97 22.63 21.01
N ASP A 86 -37.85 22.73 22.34
CA ASP A 86 -38.42 23.85 23.09
C ASP A 86 -39.77 24.31 22.53
N GLY A 87 -40.82 23.73 23.10
CA GLY A 87 -42.21 24.13 22.94
C GLY A 87 -42.89 24.12 24.29
N ASP A 88 -42.29 24.83 25.25
CA ASP A 88 -42.99 25.30 26.45
C ASP A 88 -44.17 26.18 25.99
N GLY A 89 -45.38 25.74 26.32
CA GLY A 89 -46.61 26.35 25.82
C GLY A 89 -47.81 26.07 26.72
N ARG A 90 -47.62 25.96 28.04
CA ARG A 90 -48.72 26.15 29.00
C ARG A 90 -48.88 27.64 29.31
N ARG A 91 -49.84 28.32 28.67
CA ARG A 91 -50.81 29.21 29.33
C ARG A 91 -51.85 29.77 28.33
N ARG A 92 -53.12 29.78 28.80
CA ARG A 92 -54.35 30.30 28.17
C ARG A 92 -54.33 31.84 28.05
N PRO A 93 -55.24 32.50 27.28
CA PRO A 93 -56.60 32.79 27.78
C PRO A 93 -57.75 32.90 26.73
N GLY A 94 -58.99 32.64 27.20
CA GLY A 94 -60.21 33.41 26.89
C GLY A 94 -60.84 33.39 25.49
N ALA A 95 -61.98 32.71 25.37
CA ALA A 95 -63.25 33.22 24.82
C ALA A 95 -64.39 32.29 25.24
#